data_AF-A0A661PCS4-F1
#
_entry.id   AF-A0A661PCS4-F1
#
_cell.length_a   1.000
_cell.length_b   1.000
_cell.length_c   1.000
_cell.angle_alpha   90.00
_cell.angle_beta   90.00
_cell.angle_gamma   90.00
#
_symmetry.space_group_name_H-M   'P 1'
#
loop_
_entity.id
_entity.type
_entity.pdbx_description
1 polymer ?
#
loop_
_entity_poly.entity_id
_entity_poly.type
_entity_poly.pdbx_seq_one_letter_code
_entity_poly.pdbx_strand_id
1 'polypeptide(L)'
;MAGGDPMGAFDQTKSHGRDQREGAAAREQDGSVPGTEDLGAEAALVDVALSDEAPSARLGAVKRTQTATALVRIATASSNAQVAKAALRKLDDGPALATVAEGAALRAIGQLAVAKISDASLLARVAQRGADAMVAKTAVKKIGDQQLLAEVAQADVDPLVSKTAVKLLTDQDLLSDVLKREASPEVRRLTVDKTTDEQTLAALACSDDDDDLRASAIARLTHQGLLAQVATQAASPASRLQAIGQLREGKVLARIAKSDDHRGVRTDAIERLRSQRLLADV
;
A
#
# COMPACT_ATOMS: atom_id res chain seq x y z
N MET A 1 -23.62 12.63 58.55
CA MET A 1 -24.76 12.20 59.39
C MET A 1 -25.76 11.58 58.45
N ALA A 2 -25.85 10.24 58.47
CA ALA A 2 -26.92 9.48 59.14
C ALA A 2 -28.22 9.59 58.33
N GLY A 3 -28.90 8.55 57.89
CA GLY A 3 -28.96 7.10 58.11
C GLY A 3 -30.21 6.66 57.30
N GLY A 4 -30.56 5.41 57.08
CA GLY A 4 -30.09 4.13 57.57
C GLY A 4 -30.92 3.05 56.86
N ASP A 5 -30.33 1.86 56.79
CA ASP A 5 -30.99 0.54 56.76
C ASP A 5 -32.07 0.45 57.89
N PRO A 6 -32.98 -0.57 57.97
CA PRO A 6 -32.60 -1.97 57.75
C PRO A 6 -33.70 -3.06 57.52
N MET A 7 -33.25 -4.32 57.56
CA MET A 7 -33.94 -5.55 58.00
C MET A 7 -35.01 -6.14 57.06
N GLY A 8 -35.14 -7.45 56.87
CA GLY A 8 -34.59 -8.67 57.47
C GLY A 8 -35.33 -9.85 56.81
N ALA A 9 -34.70 -10.96 56.43
CA ALA A 9 -34.26 -12.10 57.26
C ALA A 9 -35.24 -13.30 57.22
N PHE A 10 -34.67 -14.51 57.32
CA PHE A 10 -35.27 -15.85 57.57
C PHE A 10 -35.97 -16.55 56.40
N ASP A 11 -35.89 -17.86 56.16
CA ASP A 11 -35.42 -18.99 56.98
C ASP A 11 -35.02 -20.21 56.12
N GLN A 12 -34.29 -21.10 56.78
CA GLN A 12 -33.65 -22.36 56.44
C GLN A 12 -34.63 -23.51 56.11
N THR A 13 -34.12 -24.58 55.50
CA THR A 13 -34.10 -25.98 56.01
C THR A 13 -33.49 -26.90 54.93
N LYS A 14 -32.33 -27.55 55.20
CA LYS A 14 -32.17 -28.96 55.67
C LYS A 14 -32.79 -29.97 54.66
N SER A 15 -32.17 -31.07 54.21
CA SER A 15 -31.00 -31.83 54.69
C SER A 15 -30.89 -33.22 53.98
N HIS A 16 -29.75 -33.89 54.15
CA HIS A 16 -29.49 -35.36 54.23
C HIS A 16 -29.23 -36.22 52.97
N GLY A 17 -28.15 -37.03 53.08
CA GLY A 17 -27.99 -38.37 52.46
C GLY A 17 -26.73 -38.54 51.60
N ARG A 18 -25.51 -38.65 52.15
CA ARG A 18 -24.69 -39.88 52.36
C ARG A 18 -24.74 -41.00 51.30
N ASP A 19 -23.52 -41.34 50.86
CA ASP A 19 -22.96 -42.65 50.50
C ASP A 19 -23.65 -43.52 49.46
N GLN A 20 -22.94 -43.76 48.34
CA GLN A 20 -22.45 -45.12 48.02
C GLN A 20 -21.40 -45.08 46.90
N ARG A 21 -20.21 -45.61 47.22
CA ARG A 21 -19.24 -46.12 46.24
C ARG A 21 -19.77 -47.45 45.72
N GLU A 22 -19.85 -47.63 44.41
CA GLU A 22 -19.72 -48.94 43.79
C GLU A 22 -19.17 -48.77 42.37
N GLY A 23 -18.14 -49.54 42.07
CA GLY A 23 -17.37 -49.46 40.84
C GLY A 23 -18.14 -50.00 39.64
N ALA A 24 -17.93 -49.37 38.49
CA ALA A 24 -18.28 -49.94 37.21
C ALA A 24 -17.22 -49.54 36.17
N ALA A 25 -16.48 -50.57 35.75
CA ALA A 25 -15.85 -50.75 34.45
C ALA A 25 -15.16 -49.54 33.80
N ALA A 26 -13.83 -49.54 33.87
CA ALA A 26 -12.97 -48.94 32.86
C ALA A 26 -13.31 -49.53 31.48
N ARG A 27 -14.11 -48.81 30.71
CA ARG A 27 -14.07 -48.88 29.24
C ARG A 27 -12.99 -47.89 28.82
N GLU A 28 -11.86 -48.42 28.34
CA GLU A 28 -10.94 -47.69 27.48
C GLU A 28 -11.75 -47.10 26.32
N GLN A 29 -12.13 -45.83 26.45
CA GLN A 29 -12.54 -45.04 25.31
C GLN A 29 -11.26 -44.68 24.59
N ASP A 30 -11.06 -45.34 23.45
CA ASP A 30 -10.18 -44.94 22.36
C ASP A 30 -10.27 -43.41 22.17
N GLY A 31 -9.29 -42.72 22.72
CA GLY A 31 -9.15 -41.26 22.68
C GLY A 31 -8.61 -40.81 21.33
N SER A 32 -9.20 -41.27 20.23
CA SER A 32 -8.97 -40.67 18.92
C SER A 32 -9.76 -39.37 18.85
N VAL A 33 -9.06 -38.25 19.09
CA VAL A 33 -9.61 -36.90 18.89
C VAL A 33 -10.02 -36.79 17.42
N PRO A 34 -11.32 -36.65 17.09
CA PRO A 34 -11.78 -36.57 15.71
C PRO A 34 -11.23 -35.29 15.10
N GLY A 35 -10.15 -35.39 14.33
CA GLY A 35 -9.47 -34.25 13.71
C GLY A 35 -7.95 -34.36 13.66
N THR A 36 -7.30 -35.15 14.52
CA THR A 36 -5.83 -35.33 14.46
C THR A 36 -5.40 -36.26 13.32
N GLU A 37 -6.20 -37.29 13.01
CA GLU A 37 -5.95 -38.21 11.89
C GLU A 37 -6.09 -37.52 10.53
N ASP A 38 -7.07 -36.62 10.39
CA ASP A 38 -7.35 -35.89 9.15
C ASP A 38 -6.27 -34.83 8.88
N LEU A 39 -5.80 -34.14 9.93
CA LEU A 39 -4.65 -33.23 9.83
C LEU A 39 -3.35 -33.98 9.50
N GLY A 40 -3.15 -35.18 10.06
CA GLY A 40 -2.01 -36.05 9.74
C GLY A 40 -2.05 -36.54 8.29
N ALA A 41 -3.24 -36.90 7.79
CA ALA A 41 -3.44 -37.34 6.41
C ALA A 41 -3.19 -36.20 5.41
N GLU A 42 -3.71 -35.00 5.66
CA GLU A 42 -3.48 -33.83 4.81
C GLU A 42 -2.01 -33.40 4.82
N ALA A 43 -1.32 -33.47 5.97
CA ALA A 43 0.11 -33.19 6.06
C ALA A 43 0.93 -34.16 5.20
N ALA A 44 0.65 -35.47 5.28
CA ALA A 44 1.30 -36.47 4.45
C ALA A 44 1.05 -36.23 2.95
N LEU A 45 -0.16 -35.81 2.56
CA LEU A 45 -0.47 -35.45 1.17
C LEU A 45 0.32 -34.22 0.70
N VAL A 46 0.52 -33.22 1.56
CA VAL A 46 1.36 -32.05 1.25
C VAL A 46 2.80 -32.49 1.02
N ASP A 47 3.36 -33.34 1.88
CA ASP A 47 4.74 -33.81 1.77
C ASP A 47 4.96 -34.61 0.47
N VAL A 48 4.02 -35.52 0.14
CA VAL A 48 4.05 -36.26 -1.14
C VAL A 48 3.94 -35.30 -2.32
N ALA A 49 3.05 -34.30 -2.28
CA ALA A 49 2.89 -33.33 -3.36
C ALA A 49 4.16 -32.49 -3.61
N LEU A 50 4.92 -32.16 -2.56
CA LEU A 50 6.10 -31.30 -2.64
C LEU A 50 7.39 -32.07 -2.97
N SER A 51 7.54 -33.28 -2.46
CA SER A 51 8.85 -33.96 -2.41
C SER A 51 8.94 -35.26 -3.19
N ASP A 52 7.83 -35.95 -3.48
CA ASP A 52 7.87 -37.27 -4.13
C ASP A 52 8.55 -37.24 -5.50
N GLU A 53 9.34 -38.25 -5.86
CA GLU A 53 10.07 -38.26 -7.13
C GLU A 53 9.13 -38.41 -8.35
N ALA A 54 8.01 -39.13 -8.19
CA ALA A 54 7.10 -39.44 -9.27
C ALA A 54 6.08 -38.31 -9.50
N PRO A 55 6.04 -37.69 -10.71
CA PRO A 55 5.05 -36.63 -11.01
C PRO A 55 3.60 -37.09 -10.86
N SER A 56 3.31 -38.36 -11.13
CA SER A 56 1.98 -38.97 -10.95
C SER A 56 1.57 -39.03 -9.49
N ALA A 57 2.49 -39.37 -8.58
CA ALA A 57 2.23 -39.43 -7.15
C ALA A 57 1.95 -38.02 -6.59
N ARG A 58 2.75 -37.01 -7.01
CA ARG A 58 2.49 -35.61 -6.64
C ARG A 58 1.10 -35.14 -7.03
N LEU A 59 0.70 -35.37 -8.28
CA LEU A 59 -0.63 -34.98 -8.78
C LEU A 59 -1.75 -35.81 -8.12
N GLY A 60 -1.50 -37.09 -7.84
CA GLY A 60 -2.41 -37.95 -7.09
C GLY A 60 -2.66 -37.42 -5.67
N ALA A 61 -1.62 -36.93 -5.00
CA ALA A 61 -1.73 -36.31 -3.69
C ALA A 61 -2.58 -35.04 -3.74
N VAL A 62 -2.30 -34.11 -4.67
CA VAL A 62 -3.10 -32.88 -4.85
C VAL A 62 -4.58 -33.17 -5.13
N LYS A 63 -4.88 -34.21 -5.91
CA LYS A 63 -6.27 -34.61 -6.18
C LYS A 63 -7.00 -34.98 -4.88
N ARG A 64 -6.31 -35.66 -3.97
CA ARG A 64 -6.84 -36.13 -2.68
C ARG A 64 -6.90 -35.04 -1.61
N THR A 65 -6.02 -34.04 -1.65
CA THR A 65 -5.98 -32.91 -0.69
C THR A 65 -7.29 -32.13 -0.74
N GLN A 66 -7.98 -31.97 0.40
CA GLN A 66 -9.27 -31.26 0.46
C GLN A 66 -9.17 -29.89 1.11
N THR A 67 -8.24 -29.69 2.04
CA THR A 67 -8.22 -28.47 2.84
C THR A 67 -7.60 -27.30 2.07
N ALA A 68 -8.22 -26.11 2.17
CA ALA A 68 -7.69 -24.90 1.56
C ALA A 68 -6.27 -24.59 2.07
N THR A 69 -6.00 -24.81 3.36
CA THR A 69 -4.68 -24.62 3.97
C THR A 69 -3.61 -25.51 3.32
N ALA A 70 -3.88 -26.80 3.12
CA ALA A 70 -2.94 -27.70 2.46
C ALA A 70 -2.75 -27.33 0.98
N LEU A 71 -3.84 -26.99 0.27
CA LEU A 71 -3.78 -26.55 -1.13
C LEU A 71 -2.97 -25.26 -1.30
N VAL A 72 -3.12 -24.28 -0.40
CA VAL A 72 -2.30 -23.07 -0.37
C VAL A 72 -0.83 -23.42 -0.18
N ARG A 73 -0.50 -24.27 0.82
CA ARG A 73 0.89 -24.70 1.05
C ARG A 73 1.50 -25.34 -0.20
N ILE A 74 0.77 -26.22 -0.88
CA ILE A 74 1.24 -26.89 -2.10
C ILE A 74 1.41 -25.88 -3.24
N ALA A 75 0.41 -25.01 -3.48
CA ALA A 75 0.44 -24.01 -4.54
C ALA A 75 1.58 -22.99 -4.35
N THR A 76 1.86 -22.62 -3.10
CA THR A 76 2.89 -21.65 -2.74
C THR A 76 4.30 -22.24 -2.78
N ALA A 77 4.50 -23.44 -2.23
CA ALA A 77 5.85 -24.00 -2.02
C ALA A 77 6.34 -24.91 -3.16
N SER A 78 5.46 -25.41 -4.03
CA SER A 78 5.87 -26.38 -5.05
C SER A 78 6.75 -25.74 -6.12
N SER A 79 7.92 -26.34 -6.35
CA SER A 79 8.82 -26.00 -7.46
C SER A 79 8.32 -26.54 -8.82
N ASN A 80 7.30 -27.42 -8.81
CA ASN A 80 6.72 -27.98 -10.02
C ASN A 80 5.47 -27.21 -10.43
N ALA A 81 5.54 -26.53 -11.58
CA ALA A 81 4.45 -25.69 -12.07
C ALA A 81 3.13 -26.44 -12.29
N GLN A 82 3.14 -27.72 -12.67
CA GLN A 82 1.91 -28.49 -12.87
C GLN A 82 1.24 -28.83 -11.54
N VAL A 83 2.03 -29.19 -10.53
CA VAL A 83 1.54 -29.49 -9.18
C VAL A 83 0.97 -28.23 -8.53
N ALA A 84 1.74 -27.13 -8.56
CA ALA A 84 1.30 -25.85 -8.03
C ALA A 84 0.00 -25.37 -8.70
N LYS A 85 -0.07 -25.46 -10.04
CA LYS A 85 -1.27 -25.08 -10.80
C LYS A 85 -2.46 -25.99 -10.51
N ALA A 86 -2.23 -27.29 -10.30
CA ALA A 86 -3.29 -28.23 -9.93
C ALA A 86 -3.88 -27.90 -8.55
N ALA A 87 -3.03 -27.55 -7.57
CA ALA A 87 -3.49 -27.13 -6.26
C ALA A 87 -4.25 -25.79 -6.32
N LEU A 88 -3.69 -24.79 -7.02
CA LEU A 88 -4.33 -23.50 -7.22
C LEU A 88 -5.72 -23.60 -7.89
N ARG A 89 -5.90 -24.55 -8.82
CA ARG A 89 -7.20 -24.76 -9.48
C ARG A 89 -8.31 -25.18 -8.52
N LYS A 90 -7.96 -25.80 -7.38
CA LYS A 90 -8.93 -26.22 -6.35
C LYS A 90 -9.25 -25.13 -5.33
N LEU A 91 -8.56 -23.97 -5.38
CA LEU A 91 -8.80 -22.83 -4.49
C LEU A 91 -9.77 -21.85 -5.14
N ASP A 92 -10.88 -21.54 -4.48
CA ASP A 92 -11.87 -20.57 -4.98
C ASP A 92 -12.13 -19.41 -4.00
N ASP A 93 -11.62 -19.47 -2.78
CA ASP A 93 -11.75 -18.38 -1.83
C ASP A 93 -10.69 -17.28 -2.07
N GLY A 94 -11.15 -16.03 -2.06
CA GLY A 94 -10.30 -14.86 -2.28
C GLY A 94 -9.08 -14.81 -1.34
N PRO A 95 -9.25 -14.98 -0.01
CA PRO A 95 -8.13 -14.91 0.93
C PRO A 95 -7.01 -15.91 0.65
N ALA A 96 -7.32 -17.18 0.35
CA ALA A 96 -6.33 -18.20 0.00
C ALA A 96 -5.64 -17.87 -1.33
N LEU A 97 -6.40 -17.42 -2.34
CA LEU A 97 -5.82 -16.97 -3.61
C LEU A 97 -4.82 -15.83 -3.40
N ALA A 98 -5.15 -14.87 -2.53
CA ALA A 98 -4.25 -13.79 -2.18
C ALA A 98 -3.00 -14.29 -1.42
N THR A 99 -3.14 -15.24 -0.49
CA THR A 99 -1.97 -15.86 0.16
C THR A 99 -1.05 -16.58 -0.83
N VAL A 100 -1.60 -17.27 -1.83
CA VAL A 100 -0.78 -17.87 -2.90
C VAL A 100 -0.12 -16.80 -3.75
N ALA A 101 -0.85 -15.74 -4.12
CA ALA A 101 -0.28 -14.62 -4.88
C ALA A 101 0.86 -13.91 -4.14
N GLU A 102 0.75 -13.78 -2.82
CA GLU A 102 1.74 -13.10 -1.98
C GLU A 102 3.07 -13.85 -1.92
N GLY A 103 3.03 -15.20 -1.86
CA GLY A 103 4.20 -16.02 -1.51
C GLY A 103 4.63 -17.09 -2.50
N ALA A 104 3.95 -17.27 -3.64
CA ALA A 104 4.25 -18.39 -4.54
C ALA A 104 5.71 -18.37 -5.04
N ALA A 105 6.40 -19.50 -4.88
CA ALA A 105 7.77 -19.69 -5.35
C ALA A 105 7.91 -19.49 -6.87
N LEU A 106 6.85 -19.81 -7.62
CA LEU A 106 6.79 -19.63 -9.06
C LEU A 106 5.95 -18.40 -9.41
N ARG A 107 6.58 -17.38 -10.01
CA ARG A 107 5.91 -16.14 -10.47
C ARG A 107 4.64 -16.40 -11.27
N ALA A 108 4.66 -17.38 -12.17
CA ALA A 108 3.50 -17.73 -13.00
C ALA A 108 2.29 -18.19 -12.16
N ILE A 109 2.53 -18.87 -11.03
CA ILE A 109 1.47 -19.30 -10.11
C ILE A 109 0.91 -18.11 -9.35
N GLY A 110 1.77 -17.22 -8.85
CA GLY A 110 1.32 -15.98 -8.22
C GLY A 110 0.46 -15.12 -9.15
N GLN A 111 0.87 -14.95 -10.42
CA GLN A 111 0.09 -14.24 -11.43
C GLN A 111 -1.25 -14.92 -11.75
N LEU A 112 -1.29 -16.25 -11.83
CA LEU A 112 -2.54 -17.00 -12.01
C LEU A 112 -3.48 -16.82 -10.82
N ALA A 113 -2.94 -16.77 -9.59
CA ALA A 113 -3.72 -16.52 -8.40
C ALA A 113 -4.33 -15.10 -8.43
N VAL A 114 -3.53 -14.07 -8.75
CA VAL A 114 -4.02 -12.69 -8.98
C VAL A 114 -5.12 -12.64 -10.05
N ALA A 115 -5.00 -13.44 -11.10
CA ALA A 115 -6.01 -13.49 -12.15
C ALA A 115 -7.39 -13.94 -11.63
N LYS A 116 -7.43 -14.84 -10.63
CA LYS A 116 -8.67 -15.33 -10.00
C LYS A 116 -9.26 -14.36 -8.94
N ILE A 117 -8.49 -13.39 -8.43
CA ILE A 117 -8.98 -12.44 -7.42
C ILE A 117 -9.80 -11.33 -8.09
N SER A 118 -10.99 -11.07 -7.55
CA SER A 118 -11.87 -9.97 -7.99
C SER A 118 -12.05 -8.87 -6.94
N ASP A 119 -11.76 -9.15 -5.67
CA ASP A 119 -11.87 -8.20 -4.57
C ASP A 119 -10.69 -7.20 -4.61
N ALA A 120 -11.01 -5.91 -4.63
CA ALA A 120 -10.02 -4.85 -4.78
C ALA A 120 -9.11 -4.74 -3.54
N SER A 121 -9.65 -4.95 -2.34
CA SER A 121 -8.88 -4.89 -1.08
C SER A 121 -7.89 -6.05 -0.99
N LEU A 122 -8.25 -7.24 -1.49
CA LEU A 122 -7.31 -8.36 -1.61
C LEU A 122 -6.23 -8.08 -2.66
N LEU A 123 -6.56 -7.45 -3.78
CA LEU A 123 -5.56 -7.03 -4.78
C LEU A 123 -4.58 -6.00 -4.20
N ALA A 124 -5.08 -5.01 -3.43
CA ALA A 124 -4.23 -4.05 -2.73
C ALA A 124 -3.32 -4.74 -1.70
N ARG A 125 -3.84 -5.72 -0.96
CA ARG A 125 -3.05 -6.54 -0.02
C ARG A 125 -1.93 -7.30 -0.74
N VAL A 126 -2.21 -7.92 -1.88
CA VAL A 126 -1.18 -8.60 -2.70
C VAL A 126 -0.16 -7.61 -3.22
N ALA A 127 -0.57 -6.41 -3.65
CA ALA A 127 0.35 -5.38 -4.09
C ALA A 127 1.30 -4.92 -2.98
N GLN A 128 0.82 -4.84 -1.74
CA GLN A 128 1.61 -4.41 -0.58
C GLN A 128 2.50 -5.50 0.03
N ARG A 129 2.11 -6.77 -0.11
CA ARG A 129 2.77 -7.90 0.59
C ARG A 129 3.42 -8.93 -0.32
N GLY A 130 3.24 -8.81 -1.64
CA GLY A 130 3.76 -9.76 -2.60
C GLY A 130 5.29 -9.79 -2.62
N ALA A 131 5.87 -10.98 -2.38
CA ALA A 131 7.31 -11.18 -2.39
C ALA A 131 7.93 -10.97 -3.79
N ASP A 132 7.16 -11.20 -4.85
CA ASP A 132 7.57 -10.97 -6.24
C ASP A 132 6.97 -9.66 -6.78
N ALA A 133 7.84 -8.68 -7.07
CA ALA A 133 7.41 -7.36 -7.55
C ALA A 133 6.59 -7.40 -8.85
N MET A 134 6.77 -8.42 -9.71
CA MET A 134 5.97 -8.56 -10.93
C MET A 134 4.57 -9.10 -10.64
N VAL A 135 4.42 -9.97 -9.64
CA VAL A 135 3.12 -10.42 -9.15
C VAL A 135 2.38 -9.26 -8.49
N ALA A 136 3.04 -8.53 -7.58
CA ALA A 136 2.50 -7.35 -6.93
C ALA A 136 2.05 -6.28 -7.96
N LYS A 137 2.90 -5.96 -8.95
CA LYS A 137 2.55 -5.08 -10.07
C LYS A 137 1.33 -5.57 -10.86
N THR A 138 1.19 -6.89 -11.05
CA THR A 138 0.03 -7.48 -11.73
C THR A 138 -1.25 -7.25 -10.91
N ALA A 139 -1.17 -7.32 -9.58
CA ALA A 139 -2.28 -7.00 -8.71
C ALA A 139 -2.68 -5.52 -8.81
N VAL A 140 -1.71 -4.59 -8.76
CA VAL A 140 -1.96 -3.15 -8.93
C VAL A 140 -2.73 -2.84 -10.21
N LYS A 141 -2.34 -3.47 -11.32
CA LYS A 141 -3.01 -3.28 -12.63
C LYS A 141 -4.49 -3.70 -12.66
N LYS A 142 -4.95 -4.50 -11.69
CA LYS A 142 -6.36 -4.90 -11.57
C LYS A 142 -7.14 -4.03 -10.58
N ILE A 143 -6.48 -3.14 -9.84
CA ILE A 143 -7.15 -2.23 -8.91
C ILE A 143 -7.76 -1.07 -9.72
N GLY A 144 -9.08 -0.96 -9.68
CA GLY A 144 -9.81 0.19 -10.24
C GLY A 144 -10.09 1.30 -9.23
N ASP A 145 -10.03 0.99 -7.94
CA ASP A 145 -10.28 1.92 -6.85
C ASP A 145 -9.09 2.88 -6.66
N GLN A 146 -9.36 4.19 -6.77
CA GLN A 146 -8.33 5.21 -6.70
C GLN A 146 -7.74 5.36 -5.30
N GLN A 147 -8.53 5.14 -4.25
CA GLN A 147 -8.06 5.21 -2.86
C GLN A 147 -7.05 4.09 -2.58
N LEU A 148 -7.37 2.86 -3.00
CA LEU A 148 -6.46 1.73 -2.87
C LEU A 148 -5.17 1.91 -3.69
N LEU A 149 -5.27 2.51 -4.88
CA LEU A 149 -4.07 2.87 -5.65
C LEU A 149 -3.21 3.90 -4.92
N ALA A 150 -3.82 4.89 -4.25
CA ALA A 150 -3.08 5.87 -3.46
C ALA A 150 -2.41 5.24 -2.24
N GLU A 151 -3.08 4.31 -1.56
CA GLU A 151 -2.51 3.53 -0.46
C GLU A 151 -1.29 2.71 -0.92
N VAL A 152 -1.39 2.02 -2.06
CA VAL A 152 -0.26 1.27 -2.62
C VAL A 152 0.87 2.20 -3.06
N ALA A 153 0.55 3.36 -3.62
CA ALA A 153 1.54 4.34 -4.06
C ALA A 153 2.37 4.91 -2.88
N GLN A 154 1.76 5.04 -1.70
CA GLN A 154 2.37 5.57 -0.46
C GLN A 154 2.98 4.47 0.43
N ALA A 155 2.84 3.20 0.06
CA ALA A 155 3.35 2.09 0.85
C ALA A 155 4.87 1.93 0.65
N ASP A 156 5.56 1.47 1.69
CA ASP A 156 6.96 1.06 1.61
C ASP A 156 7.07 -0.30 0.89
N VAL A 157 7.02 -0.25 -0.44
CA VAL A 157 7.02 -1.41 -1.34
C VAL A 157 8.05 -1.20 -2.45
N ASP A 158 8.30 -2.26 -3.24
CA ASP A 158 9.19 -2.16 -4.41
C ASP A 158 8.82 -0.95 -5.29
N PRO A 159 9.80 -0.08 -5.66
CA PRO A 159 9.53 1.12 -6.45
C PRO A 159 8.80 0.86 -7.78
N LEU A 160 8.93 -0.33 -8.37
CA LEU A 160 8.16 -0.72 -9.56
C LEU A 160 6.65 -0.74 -9.28
N VAL A 161 6.26 -1.18 -8.08
CA VAL A 161 4.86 -1.35 -7.65
C VAL A 161 4.26 0.03 -7.36
N SER A 162 4.91 0.84 -6.52
CA SER A 162 4.44 2.20 -6.20
C SER A 162 4.36 3.09 -7.43
N LYS A 163 5.38 3.09 -8.31
CA LYS A 163 5.32 3.80 -9.61
C LYS A 163 4.20 3.30 -10.51
N THR A 164 3.88 2.01 -10.47
CA THR A 164 2.74 1.49 -11.25
C THR A 164 1.42 2.02 -10.70
N ALA A 165 1.28 2.14 -9.38
CA ALA A 165 0.09 2.72 -8.76
C ALA A 165 -0.07 4.20 -9.11
N VAL A 166 0.99 5.02 -9.02
CA VAL A 166 0.98 6.42 -9.47
C VAL A 166 0.59 6.56 -10.95
N LYS A 167 1.11 5.67 -11.81
CA LYS A 167 0.74 5.65 -13.24
C LYS A 167 -0.73 5.38 -13.48
N LEU A 168 -1.44 4.74 -12.55
CA LEU A 168 -2.87 4.44 -12.65
C LEU A 168 -3.76 5.44 -11.89
N LEU A 169 -3.21 6.21 -10.95
CA LEU A 169 -3.93 7.29 -10.26
C LEU A 169 -4.32 8.42 -11.21
N THR A 170 -5.60 8.73 -11.32
CA THR A 170 -6.10 9.87 -12.12
C THR A 170 -6.69 10.98 -11.26
N ASP A 171 -7.09 10.66 -10.04
CA ASP A 171 -7.59 11.62 -9.06
C ASP A 171 -6.48 12.59 -8.61
N GLN A 172 -6.73 13.89 -8.77
CA GLN A 172 -5.74 14.93 -8.51
C GLN A 172 -5.55 15.18 -7.01
N ASP A 173 -6.60 15.03 -6.20
CA ASP A 173 -6.49 15.21 -4.75
C ASP A 173 -5.63 14.09 -4.15
N LEU A 174 -5.81 12.85 -4.65
CA LEU A 174 -4.99 11.71 -4.25
C LEU A 174 -3.54 11.81 -4.73
N LEU A 175 -3.28 12.33 -5.94
CA LEU A 175 -1.91 12.60 -6.40
C LEU A 175 -1.23 13.67 -5.52
N SER A 176 -1.97 14.70 -5.12
CA SER A 176 -1.49 15.72 -4.18
C SER A 176 -1.18 15.14 -2.80
N ASP A 177 -1.97 14.19 -2.32
CA ASP A 177 -1.70 13.48 -1.07
C ASP A 177 -0.47 12.56 -1.17
N VAL A 178 -0.28 11.88 -2.29
CA VAL A 178 0.94 11.09 -2.56
C VAL A 178 2.18 12.00 -2.51
N LEU A 179 2.17 13.18 -3.14
CA LEU A 179 3.32 14.11 -3.12
C LEU A 179 3.75 14.53 -1.71
N LYS A 180 2.80 14.68 -0.79
CA LYS A 180 3.03 15.14 0.58
C LYS A 180 3.56 14.05 1.50
N ARG A 181 3.24 12.79 1.23
CA ARG A 181 3.51 11.65 2.13
C ARG A 181 4.60 10.72 1.62
N GLU A 182 4.80 10.67 0.31
CA GLU A 182 5.77 9.79 -0.29
C GLU A 182 7.20 10.27 -0.02
N ALA A 183 8.08 9.34 0.38
CA ALA A 183 9.46 9.65 0.72
C ALA A 183 10.42 9.43 -0.47
N SER A 184 10.09 8.51 -1.39
CA SER A 184 10.96 8.17 -2.52
C SER A 184 11.00 9.29 -3.55
N PRO A 185 12.17 9.92 -3.80
CA PRO A 185 12.28 11.01 -4.78
C PRO A 185 11.85 10.59 -6.20
N GLU A 186 12.08 9.32 -6.56
CA GLU A 186 11.69 8.81 -7.87
C GLU A 186 10.17 8.66 -8.04
N VAL A 187 9.47 8.27 -6.98
CA VAL A 187 8.00 8.17 -6.98
C VAL A 187 7.42 9.58 -6.96
N ARG A 188 7.94 10.46 -6.09
CA ARG A 188 7.52 11.87 -6.03
C ARG A 188 7.69 12.58 -7.36
N ARG A 189 8.82 12.41 -8.05
CA ARG A 189 9.06 13.01 -9.38
C ARG A 189 8.03 12.56 -10.40
N LEU A 190 7.75 11.25 -10.44
CA LEU A 190 6.70 10.70 -11.30
C LEU A 190 5.31 11.27 -10.96
N THR A 191 5.03 11.50 -9.67
CA THR A 191 3.78 12.12 -9.23
C THR A 191 3.72 13.58 -9.66
N VAL A 192 4.80 14.37 -9.51
CA VAL A 192 4.91 15.75 -10.03
C VAL A 192 4.62 15.77 -11.53
N ASP A 193 5.18 14.82 -12.28
CA ASP A 193 4.97 14.71 -13.72
C ASP A 193 3.50 14.47 -14.10
N LYS A 194 2.71 13.95 -13.18
CA LYS A 194 1.30 13.62 -13.39
C LYS A 194 0.32 14.64 -12.80
N THR A 195 0.72 15.37 -11.76
CA THR A 195 -0.10 16.38 -11.10
C THR A 195 -0.38 17.55 -12.01
N THR A 196 -1.65 17.91 -12.18
CA THR A 196 -2.10 19.12 -12.88
C THR A 196 -2.58 20.22 -11.93
N ASP A 197 -2.64 19.93 -10.62
CA ASP A 197 -2.92 20.92 -9.58
C ASP A 197 -1.73 21.86 -9.39
N GLU A 198 -1.78 23.01 -10.06
CA GLU A 198 -0.72 24.03 -9.97
C GLU A 198 -0.58 24.62 -8.56
N GLN A 199 -1.63 24.62 -7.72
CA GLN A 199 -1.52 25.09 -6.34
C GLN A 199 -0.63 24.16 -5.51
N THR A 200 -0.81 22.84 -5.65
CA THR A 200 0.08 21.86 -5.01
C THR A 200 1.52 21.97 -5.53
N LEU A 201 1.71 22.18 -6.84
CA LEU A 201 3.04 22.39 -7.42
C LEU A 201 3.69 23.68 -6.92
N ALA A 202 2.94 24.76 -6.76
CA ALA A 202 3.46 26.02 -6.21
C ALA A 202 3.87 25.88 -4.74
N ALA A 203 3.09 25.14 -3.93
CA ALA A 203 3.45 24.84 -2.55
C ALA A 203 4.76 24.03 -2.50
N LEU A 204 4.88 22.98 -3.32
CA LEU A 204 6.09 22.17 -3.44
C LEU A 204 7.30 23.04 -3.86
N ALA A 205 7.15 23.87 -4.89
CA ALA A 205 8.18 24.78 -5.37
C ALA A 205 8.69 25.78 -4.32
N CYS A 206 7.84 26.17 -3.37
CA CYS A 206 8.18 27.14 -2.33
C CYS A 206 9.02 26.56 -1.20
N SER A 207 8.78 25.32 -0.79
CA SER A 207 9.28 24.81 0.49
C SER A 207 9.76 23.36 0.51
N ASP A 208 9.72 22.62 -0.60
CA ASP A 208 10.23 21.24 -0.59
C ASP A 208 11.75 21.19 -0.36
N ASP A 209 12.23 20.18 0.36
CA ASP A 209 13.66 20.05 0.63
C ASP A 209 14.46 19.57 -0.60
N ASP A 210 13.81 18.91 -1.56
CA ASP A 210 14.47 18.40 -2.77
C ASP A 210 14.49 19.46 -3.88
N ASP A 211 15.70 19.93 -4.20
CA ASP A 211 15.97 20.93 -5.23
C ASP A 211 15.45 20.55 -6.62
N ASP A 212 15.57 19.28 -7.00
CA ASP A 212 15.12 18.80 -8.30
C ASP A 212 13.58 18.76 -8.38
N LEU A 213 12.92 18.40 -7.28
CA LEU A 213 11.46 18.41 -7.21
C LEU A 213 10.92 19.84 -7.24
N ARG A 214 11.55 20.78 -6.53
CA ARG A 214 11.19 22.19 -6.64
C ARG A 214 11.33 22.68 -8.08
N ALA A 215 12.45 22.38 -8.75
CA ALA A 215 12.67 22.77 -10.13
C ALA A 215 11.65 22.15 -11.09
N SER A 216 11.34 20.86 -10.91
CA SER A 216 10.34 20.15 -11.71
C SER A 216 8.93 20.74 -11.54
N ALA A 217 8.58 21.14 -10.31
CA ALA A 217 7.32 21.80 -10.02
C ALA A 217 7.23 23.18 -10.71
N ILE A 218 8.28 23.99 -10.60
CA ILE A 218 8.35 25.33 -11.22
C ILE A 218 8.24 25.24 -12.74
N ALA A 219 8.88 24.26 -13.37
CA ALA A 219 8.82 24.06 -14.81
C ALA A 219 7.40 23.76 -15.34
N ARG A 220 6.49 23.33 -14.46
CA ARG A 220 5.09 23.01 -14.78
C ARG A 220 4.11 24.13 -14.46
N LEU A 221 4.53 25.17 -13.74
CA LEU A 221 3.66 26.29 -13.42
C LEU A 221 3.45 27.18 -14.64
N THR A 222 2.20 27.45 -14.97
CA THR A 222 1.82 28.36 -16.08
C THR A 222 1.03 29.56 -15.58
N HIS A 223 0.31 29.40 -14.46
CA HIS A 223 -0.48 30.44 -13.85
C HIS A 223 0.42 31.54 -13.27
N GLN A 224 0.32 32.75 -13.82
CA GLN A 224 1.22 33.86 -13.48
C GLN A 224 1.15 34.26 -12.01
N GLY A 225 -0.04 34.18 -11.38
CA GLY A 225 -0.17 34.44 -9.94
C GLY A 225 0.56 33.43 -9.06
N LEU A 226 0.65 32.16 -9.48
CA LEU A 226 1.37 31.12 -8.75
C LEU A 226 2.88 31.24 -8.98
N LEU A 227 3.30 31.57 -10.20
CA LEU A 227 4.69 31.95 -10.48
C LEU A 227 5.12 33.18 -9.66
N ALA A 228 4.26 34.19 -9.54
CA ALA A 228 4.50 35.37 -8.71
C ALA A 228 4.64 35.00 -7.23
N GLN A 229 3.81 34.06 -6.75
CA GLN A 229 3.92 33.53 -5.40
C GLN A 229 5.28 32.87 -5.18
N VAL A 230 5.69 31.92 -6.04
CA VAL A 230 6.99 31.24 -5.91
C VAL A 230 8.15 32.24 -6.00
N ALA A 231 8.10 33.17 -6.97
CA ALA A 231 9.13 34.20 -7.18
C ALA A 231 9.30 35.15 -5.99
N THR A 232 8.28 35.29 -5.13
CA THR A 232 8.33 36.20 -3.96
C THR A 232 8.45 35.49 -2.62
N GLN A 233 8.07 34.21 -2.53
CA GLN A 233 7.92 33.50 -1.25
C GLN A 233 8.78 32.24 -1.14
N ALA A 234 9.34 31.72 -2.24
CA ALA A 234 10.12 30.48 -2.14
C ALA A 234 11.35 30.65 -1.25
N ALA A 235 11.57 29.70 -0.36
CA ALA A 235 12.66 29.73 0.61
C ALA A 235 14.03 29.73 -0.08
N SER A 236 14.16 28.94 -1.15
CA SER A 236 15.39 28.87 -1.96
C SER A 236 15.47 30.02 -2.97
N PRO A 237 16.57 30.81 -2.99
CA PRO A 237 16.81 31.80 -4.03
C PRO A 237 16.85 31.19 -5.44
N ALA A 238 17.29 29.94 -5.58
CA ALA A 238 17.30 29.23 -6.86
C ALA A 238 15.87 29.01 -7.40
N SER A 239 14.93 28.63 -6.54
CA SER A 239 13.51 28.53 -6.91
C SER A 239 12.94 29.88 -7.33
N ARG A 240 13.28 30.96 -6.61
CA ARG A 240 12.83 32.32 -6.98
C ARG A 240 13.36 32.74 -8.35
N LEU A 241 14.64 32.53 -8.62
CA LEU A 241 15.26 32.79 -9.93
C LEU A 241 14.57 32.01 -11.06
N GLN A 242 14.30 30.72 -10.85
CA GLN A 242 13.61 29.91 -11.86
C GLN A 242 12.17 30.37 -12.12
N ALA A 243 11.45 30.80 -11.07
CA ALA A 243 10.09 31.32 -11.23
C ALA A 243 10.09 32.68 -11.95
N ILE A 244 11.03 33.57 -11.63
CA ILE A 244 11.26 34.84 -12.37
C ILE A 244 11.55 34.55 -13.84
N GLY A 245 12.24 33.42 -14.12
CA GLY A 245 12.33 32.71 -15.39
C GLY A 245 11.15 32.88 -16.33
N GLN A 246 9.97 32.63 -15.77
CA GLN A 246 8.70 32.43 -16.48
C GLN A 246 7.68 33.54 -16.16
N LEU A 247 8.02 34.45 -15.24
CA LEU A 247 7.15 35.50 -14.75
C LEU A 247 7.07 36.68 -15.73
N ARG A 248 5.84 37.11 -16.06
CA ARG A 248 5.57 38.22 -16.97
C ARG A 248 5.05 39.48 -16.28
N GLU A 249 4.68 39.37 -15.00
CA GLU A 249 4.09 40.46 -14.24
C GLU A 249 5.12 41.52 -13.82
N GLY A 250 5.26 42.58 -14.63
CA GLY A 250 6.23 43.65 -14.38
C GLY A 250 6.13 44.31 -13.00
N LYS A 251 4.94 44.45 -12.42
CA LYS A 251 4.78 45.00 -11.06
C LYS A 251 5.37 44.09 -9.98
N VAL A 252 5.27 42.77 -10.16
CA VAL A 252 5.85 41.79 -9.24
C VAL A 252 7.38 41.79 -9.38
N LEU A 253 7.88 41.79 -10.61
CA LEU A 253 9.32 41.91 -10.88
C LEU A 253 9.92 43.19 -10.27
N ALA A 254 9.24 44.33 -10.37
CA ALA A 254 9.72 45.58 -9.76
C ALA A 254 9.78 45.48 -8.23
N ARG A 255 8.80 44.82 -7.60
CA ARG A 255 8.82 44.58 -6.15
C ARG A 255 10.00 43.70 -5.76
N ILE A 256 10.22 42.59 -6.45
CA ILE A 256 11.34 41.68 -6.21
C ILE A 256 12.67 42.41 -6.36
N ALA A 257 12.86 43.16 -7.45
CA ALA A 257 14.05 43.97 -7.70
C ALA A 257 14.39 44.91 -6.52
N LYS A 258 13.36 45.48 -5.89
CA LYS A 258 13.52 46.44 -4.79
C LYS A 258 13.78 45.80 -3.43
N SER A 259 13.18 44.64 -3.15
CA SER A 259 13.08 44.12 -1.77
C SER A 259 13.57 42.70 -1.54
N ASP A 260 13.88 41.91 -2.59
CA ASP A 260 14.40 40.56 -2.37
C ASP A 260 15.74 40.61 -1.62
N ASP A 261 15.95 39.72 -0.66
CA ASP A 261 17.15 39.69 0.17
C ASP A 261 18.39 39.26 -0.63
N HIS A 262 18.19 38.39 -1.62
CA HIS A 262 19.27 37.81 -2.41
C HIS A 262 19.62 38.69 -3.63
N ARG A 263 20.88 39.16 -3.69
CA ARG A 263 21.35 40.07 -4.75
C ARG A 263 21.11 39.51 -6.16
N GLY A 264 21.37 38.22 -6.38
CA GLY A 264 21.16 37.59 -7.68
C GLY A 264 19.70 37.63 -8.13
N VAL A 265 18.76 37.48 -7.20
CA VAL A 265 17.32 37.51 -7.48
C VAL A 265 16.89 38.92 -7.87
N ARG A 266 17.39 39.94 -7.15
CA ARG A 266 17.16 41.34 -7.51
C ARG A 266 17.66 41.68 -8.91
N THR A 267 18.90 41.28 -9.24
CA THR A 267 19.50 41.53 -10.56
C THR A 267 18.67 40.90 -11.68
N ASP A 268 18.31 39.62 -11.54
CA ASP A 268 17.57 38.89 -12.55
C ASP A 268 16.14 39.46 -12.75
N ALA A 269 15.52 39.96 -11.67
CA ALA A 269 14.24 40.68 -11.76
C ALA A 269 14.36 42.02 -12.52
N ILE A 270 15.45 42.77 -12.33
CA ILE A 270 15.74 44.01 -13.09
C ILE A 270 15.95 43.70 -14.58
N GLU A 271 16.74 42.68 -14.90
CA GLU A 271 17.03 42.30 -16.29
C GLU A 271 15.76 41.90 -17.06
N ARG A 272 14.80 41.29 -16.37
CA ARG A 272 13.49 40.93 -16.94
C ARG A 272 12.48 42.08 -16.96
N LEU A 273 12.74 43.18 -16.26
CA LEU A 273 11.86 44.32 -16.19
C LEU A 273 11.91 45.13 -17.50
N ARG A 274 10.98 44.86 -18.42
CA ARG A 274 10.93 45.55 -19.72
C ARG A 274 10.44 47.00 -19.67
N SER A 275 9.81 47.40 -18.56
CA SER A 275 9.18 48.72 -18.42
C SER A 275 10.19 49.76 -17.91
N GLN A 276 10.57 50.71 -18.76
CA GLN A 276 11.45 51.85 -18.40
C GLN A 276 10.93 52.67 -17.22
N ARG A 277 9.60 52.86 -17.10
CA ARG A 277 9.02 53.58 -15.95
C ARG A 277 9.32 52.85 -14.64
N LEU A 278 8.96 51.57 -14.56
CA LEU A 278 9.25 50.74 -13.39
C LEU A 278 10.75 50.58 -13.11
N LEU A 279 11.61 50.61 -14.13
CA LEU A 279 13.07 50.57 -13.95
C LEU A 279 13.61 51.79 -13.22
N ALA A 280 12.96 52.96 -13.34
CA ALA A 280 13.36 54.17 -12.64
C ALA A 280 12.99 54.17 -11.14
N ASP A 281 12.11 53.26 -10.71
CA ASP A 281 11.51 53.22 -9.37
C ASP A 281 12.10 52.12 -8.46
N VAL A 282 13.04 51.32 -8.97
CA VAL A 282 13.63 50.13 -8.31
C VAL A 282 15.10 50.31 -7.94
#